data_AF-A0A953R7R9-F1
#
_entry.id   AF-A0A953R7R9-F1
#
_cell.length_a   1.000
_cell.length_b   1.000
_cell.length_c   1.000
_cell.angle_alpha   90.00
_cell.angle_beta   90.00
_cell.angle_gamma   90.00
#
_symmetry.space_group_name_H-M   'P 1'
#
loop_
_entity.id
_entity.type
_entity.pdbx_description
1 polymer ?
#
loop_
_entity_poly.entity_id
_entity_poly.type
_entity_poly.pdbx_seq_one_letter_code
_entity_poly.pdbx_strand_id
1 'polypeptide(L)'
;MENLAKQCRDHNVFQTLCLIVNYNSDDELAVRSAIVRALPNWDDSSFPTMAVVRALSIHGLRGVAVETLDKMGPAKGEKESRLLTALTSLPSGDSKQYRVAGLPVLFGRDYRVLDYLNEMLRTGNRWERALAASELCGLGEVETALGAAEDPESRVRKSLAASLGWYREQRGAEILKRLLDDKDAGVARQAMESLSQLGMPGAPESTIVPVSAGDFQWKPLLKELSEFRLSDSRVASTLPEQKVKAGWLGEPGATEAQIPVLERRIGRRLPPSYGAFLAESNGFQQQSSFIGKLYGTDEVDWFHVRNADWAKAYRDTYPKLGSCLQISAAGDSAVVLLNPAVISTDGEWETYFFANWIPGARPYRSFREFMEGEFNRLCEWRNH
;
A
#
# COMPACT_ATOMS: atom_id res chain seq x y z
N MET A 1 13.68 -6.51 30.30
CA MET A 1 12.56 -6.69 29.36
C MET A 1 11.84 -8.02 29.56
N GLU A 2 12.52 -9.17 29.56
CA GLU A 2 11.85 -10.47 29.76
C GLU A 2 11.13 -10.59 31.11
N ASN A 3 11.74 -10.12 32.20
CA ASN A 3 11.08 -10.10 33.51
C ASN A 3 9.85 -9.18 33.51
N LEU A 4 9.90 -8.05 32.80
CA LEU A 4 8.76 -7.13 32.67
C LEU A 4 7.60 -7.82 31.94
N ALA A 5 7.85 -8.47 30.81
CA ALA A 5 6.81 -9.19 30.06
C ALA A 5 6.20 -10.35 30.88
N LYS A 6 7.04 -11.07 31.64
CA LYS A 6 6.59 -12.18 32.50
C LYS A 6 5.78 -11.71 33.71
N GLN A 7 6.11 -10.53 34.25
CA GLN A 7 5.52 -10.01 35.49
C GLN A 7 4.38 -9.00 35.25
N CYS A 8 4.31 -8.40 34.06
CA CYS A 8 3.35 -7.37 33.67
C CYS A 8 2.79 -7.67 32.27
N ARG A 9 1.53 -8.13 32.21
CA ARG A 9 0.79 -8.37 30.96
C ARG A 9 -0.19 -7.25 30.62
N ASP A 10 0.14 -6.02 31.02
CA ASP A 10 -0.72 -4.86 30.77
C ASP A 10 -0.70 -4.46 29.29
N HIS A 11 -1.88 -4.26 28.70
CA HIS A 11 -2.03 -3.85 27.30
C HIS A 11 -1.44 -2.46 27.02
N ASN A 12 -1.55 -1.52 27.96
CA ASN A 12 -0.98 -0.17 27.81
C ASN A 12 0.55 -0.21 27.77
N VAL A 13 1.16 -1.11 28.54
CA VAL A 13 2.61 -1.32 28.51
C VAL A 13 3.01 -1.92 27.17
N PHE A 14 2.27 -2.91 26.65
CA PHE A 14 2.49 -3.44 25.30
C PHE A 14 2.43 -2.34 24.23
N GLN A 15 1.40 -1.51 24.25
CA GLN A 15 1.24 -0.40 23.28
C GLN A 15 2.39 0.60 23.37
N THR A 16 2.81 0.94 24.60
CA THR A 16 3.96 1.84 24.82
C THR A 16 5.24 1.26 24.22
N LEU A 17 5.49 -0.04 24.39
CA LEU A 17 6.64 -0.71 23.80
C LEU A 17 6.58 -0.71 22.27
N CYS A 18 5.41 -0.98 21.69
CA CYS A 18 5.20 -0.86 20.25
C CYS A 18 5.51 0.56 19.74
N LEU A 19 5.09 1.61 20.46
CA LEU A 19 5.42 3.00 20.09
C LEU A 19 6.94 3.24 20.09
N ILE A 20 7.67 2.75 21.09
CA ILE A 20 9.14 2.87 21.17
C ILE A 20 9.80 2.16 19.98
N VAL A 21 9.36 0.96 19.62
CA VAL A 21 9.90 0.24 18.44
C VAL A 21 9.73 1.06 17.17
N ASN A 22 8.59 1.72 17.00
CA ASN A 22 8.27 2.51 15.81
C ASN A 22 8.94 3.90 15.80
N TYR A 23 9.46 4.39 16.92
CA TYR A 23 10.12 5.69 16.98
C TYR A 23 11.47 5.63 16.25
N ASN A 24 11.68 6.55 15.31
CA ASN A 24 12.89 6.56 14.48
C ASN A 24 14.01 7.34 15.16
N SER A 25 14.77 6.66 16.02
CA SER A 25 16.04 7.14 16.57
C SER A 25 17.13 6.08 16.37
N ASP A 26 18.28 6.50 15.84
CA ASP A 26 19.44 5.62 15.63
C ASP A 26 20.14 5.30 16.98
N ASP A 27 20.05 6.22 17.94
CA ASP A 27 20.70 6.11 19.27
C ASP A 27 20.10 5.02 20.19
N GLU A 28 18.97 4.41 19.80
CA GLU A 28 18.25 3.43 20.64
C GLU A 28 18.05 2.06 19.97
N LEU A 29 18.79 1.75 18.89
CA LEU A 29 18.61 0.49 18.15
C LEU A 29 18.72 -0.75 19.05
N ALA A 30 19.62 -0.72 20.05
CA ALA A 30 19.78 -1.80 21.02
C ALA A 30 18.53 -2.00 21.90
N VAL A 31 17.91 -0.90 22.36
CA VAL A 31 16.68 -0.93 23.16
C VAL A 31 15.54 -1.46 22.31
N ARG A 32 15.36 -0.94 21.10
CA ARG A 32 14.31 -1.36 20.16
C ARG A 32 14.46 -2.83 19.80
N SER A 33 15.69 -3.30 19.56
CA SER A 33 15.98 -4.72 19.33
C SER A 33 15.64 -5.59 20.53
N ALA A 34 15.94 -5.13 21.76
CA ALA A 34 15.59 -5.85 22.98
C ALA A 34 14.07 -5.92 23.21
N ILE A 35 13.34 -4.87 22.83
CA ILE A 35 11.87 -4.87 22.86
C ILE A 35 11.34 -5.90 21.86
N VAL A 36 11.79 -5.88 20.60
CA VAL A 36 11.35 -6.84 19.56
C VAL A 36 11.52 -8.29 20.02
N ARG A 37 12.67 -8.65 20.60
CA ARG A 37 12.92 -10.00 21.14
C ARG A 37 12.01 -10.38 22.30
N ALA A 38 11.53 -9.40 23.06
CA ALA A 38 10.70 -9.62 24.23
C ALA A 38 9.20 -9.68 23.91
N LEU A 39 8.75 -9.11 22.79
CA LEU A 39 7.33 -9.10 22.36
C LEU A 39 6.66 -10.48 22.42
N PRO A 40 7.29 -11.60 21.97
CA PRO A 40 6.67 -12.92 22.04
C PRO A 40 6.31 -13.40 23.45
N ASN A 41 6.92 -12.83 24.49
CA ASN A 41 6.67 -13.23 25.87
C ASN A 41 5.43 -12.54 26.48
N TRP A 42 4.77 -11.63 25.75
CA TRP A 42 3.65 -10.85 26.28
C TRP A 42 2.37 -11.68 26.43
N ASP A 43 1.96 -12.34 25.35
CA ASP A 43 0.83 -13.27 25.31
C ASP A 43 0.91 -14.17 24.05
N ASP A 44 0.00 -15.15 23.96
CA ASP A 44 -0.09 -16.08 22.83
C ASP A 44 -1.03 -15.60 21.71
N SER A 45 -1.48 -14.34 21.75
CA SER A 45 -2.34 -13.76 20.72
C SER A 45 -1.59 -13.48 19.43
N SER A 46 -2.28 -12.90 18.44
CA SER A 46 -1.64 -12.43 17.22
C SER A 46 -0.92 -11.10 17.40
N PHE A 47 -1.20 -10.31 18.46
CA PHE A 47 -0.64 -8.96 18.62
C PHE A 47 0.89 -8.96 18.69
N PRO A 48 1.57 -9.84 19.45
CA PRO A 48 3.03 -9.94 19.39
C PRO A 48 3.57 -10.27 18.00
N THR A 49 2.90 -11.17 17.26
CA THR A 49 3.31 -11.53 15.89
C THR A 49 3.20 -10.32 14.96
N MET A 50 2.07 -9.60 15.02
CA MET A 50 1.86 -8.39 14.22
C MET A 50 2.92 -7.33 14.51
N ALA A 51 3.26 -7.11 15.79
CA ALA A 51 4.25 -6.13 16.18
C ALA A 51 5.67 -6.51 15.70
N VAL A 52 6.05 -7.78 15.78
CA VAL A 52 7.35 -8.26 15.26
C VAL A 52 7.38 -8.20 13.72
N VAL A 53 6.29 -8.58 13.04
CA VAL A 53 6.17 -8.46 11.58
C VAL A 53 6.32 -6.99 11.13
N ARG A 54 5.72 -6.04 11.86
CA ARG A 54 5.89 -4.60 11.58
C ARG A 54 7.33 -4.15 11.69
N ALA A 55 8.10 -4.73 12.62
CA ALA A 55 9.52 -4.43 12.78
C ALA A 55 10.40 -4.87 11.59
N LEU A 56 9.91 -5.74 10.69
CA LEU A 56 10.63 -6.11 9.45
C LEU A 56 10.85 -4.93 8.50
N SER A 57 9.97 -3.92 8.55
CA SER A 57 10.07 -2.68 7.75
C SER A 57 10.97 -1.62 8.36
N ILE A 58 11.42 -1.82 9.60
CA ILE A 58 12.10 -0.79 10.36
C ILE A 58 13.61 -0.95 10.17
N HIS A 59 14.26 0.14 9.76
CA HIS A 59 15.70 0.17 9.53
C HIS A 59 16.47 -0.32 10.77
N GLY A 60 17.40 -1.25 10.56
CA GLY A 60 18.20 -1.88 11.62
C GLY A 60 17.50 -2.99 12.42
N LEU A 61 16.16 -3.13 12.35
CA LEU A 61 15.41 -4.14 13.12
C LEU A 61 15.04 -5.39 12.33
N ARG A 62 15.19 -5.38 11.01
CA ARG A 62 14.79 -6.50 10.13
C ARG A 62 15.40 -7.84 10.56
N GLY A 63 16.72 -7.89 10.80
CA GLY A 63 17.40 -9.12 11.20
C GLY A 63 16.88 -9.69 12.53
N VAL A 64 16.75 -8.84 13.56
CA VAL A 64 16.22 -9.27 14.85
C VAL A 64 14.75 -9.67 14.77
N ALA A 65 13.95 -9.04 13.91
CA ALA A 65 12.56 -9.41 13.67
C ALA A 65 12.46 -10.81 13.03
N VAL A 66 13.26 -11.10 11.99
CA VAL A 66 13.32 -12.45 11.37
C VAL A 66 13.71 -13.51 12.40
N GLU A 67 14.79 -13.30 13.15
CA GLU A 67 15.23 -14.24 14.20
C GLU A 67 14.16 -14.44 15.28
N THR A 68 13.42 -13.39 15.61
CA THR A 68 12.36 -13.46 16.61
C THR A 68 11.18 -14.27 16.08
N LEU A 69 10.76 -14.04 14.82
CA LEU A 69 9.69 -14.80 14.18
C LEU A 69 10.03 -16.29 14.03
N ASP A 70 11.29 -16.64 13.73
CA ASP A 70 11.73 -18.04 13.69
C ASP A 70 11.55 -18.73 15.06
N LYS A 71 11.88 -18.03 16.16
CA LYS A 71 11.73 -18.54 17.53
C LYS A 71 10.27 -18.64 17.98
N MET A 72 9.36 -17.89 17.36
CA MET A 72 7.92 -17.94 17.65
C MET A 72 7.25 -19.19 17.05
N GLY A 73 7.95 -19.94 16.19
CA GLY A 73 7.35 -21.02 15.41
C GLY A 73 6.89 -22.24 16.22
N PRO A 74 6.26 -23.20 15.52
CA PRO A 74 5.04 -22.98 14.76
C PRO A 74 3.87 -22.61 15.68
N ALA A 75 2.79 -22.04 15.13
CA ALA A 75 1.55 -21.84 15.85
C ALA A 75 1.04 -23.17 16.41
N LYS A 76 0.56 -23.16 17.67
CA LYS A 76 0.04 -24.32 18.40
C LYS A 76 -1.35 -24.02 18.96
N GLY A 77 -2.11 -25.08 19.27
CA GLY A 77 -3.39 -24.98 19.97
C GLY A 77 -4.43 -24.17 19.20
N GLU A 78 -5.05 -23.18 19.84
CA GLU A 78 -6.09 -22.37 19.21
C GLU A 78 -5.56 -21.54 18.03
N LYS A 79 -4.32 -21.02 18.12
CA LYS A 79 -3.68 -20.26 17.03
C LYS A 79 -3.43 -21.16 15.81
N GLU A 80 -3.05 -22.41 16.05
CA GLU A 80 -2.93 -23.42 15.00
C GLU A 80 -4.27 -23.73 14.34
N SER A 81 -5.32 -23.96 15.13
CA SER A 81 -6.66 -24.21 14.59
C SER A 81 -7.15 -23.05 13.71
N ARG A 82 -6.89 -21.80 14.13
CA ARG A 82 -7.17 -20.59 13.33
C ARG A 82 -6.36 -20.55 12.03
N LEU A 83 -5.06 -20.87 12.07
CA LEU A 83 -4.21 -20.93 10.88
C LEU A 83 -4.71 -21.99 9.89
N LEU A 84 -4.97 -23.21 10.35
CA LEU A 84 -5.45 -24.30 9.50
C LEU A 84 -6.81 -23.98 8.90
N THR A 85 -7.70 -23.34 9.66
CA THR A 85 -8.98 -22.85 9.17
C THR A 85 -8.77 -21.80 8.07
N ALA A 86 -7.89 -20.82 8.27
CA ALA A 86 -7.62 -19.79 7.26
C ALA A 86 -6.97 -20.33 5.97
N LEU A 87 -6.16 -21.39 6.08
CA LEU A 87 -5.54 -22.06 4.92
C LEU A 87 -6.55 -22.89 4.12
N THR A 88 -7.47 -23.58 4.80
CA THR A 88 -8.43 -24.51 4.16
C THR A 88 -9.72 -23.84 3.71
N SER A 89 -10.21 -22.85 4.45
CA SER A 89 -11.41 -22.11 4.07
C SER A 89 -11.06 -21.07 3.01
N LEU A 90 -11.62 -21.26 1.82
CA LEU A 90 -11.93 -20.16 0.92
C LEU A 90 -13.44 -19.97 1.00
N PRO A 91 -13.94 -18.98 1.75
CA PRO A 91 -15.31 -18.55 1.58
C PRO A 91 -15.55 -18.28 0.08
N SER A 92 -16.68 -18.75 -0.44
CA SER A 92 -17.09 -18.45 -1.82
C SER A 92 -17.06 -16.94 -2.02
N GLY A 93 -16.14 -16.46 -2.87
CA GLY A 93 -16.00 -15.03 -3.15
C GLY A 93 -14.71 -14.39 -2.65
N ASP A 94 -14.00 -14.98 -1.69
CA ASP A 94 -12.78 -14.35 -1.14
C ASP A 94 -11.59 -14.43 -2.09
N SER A 95 -10.99 -13.27 -2.40
CA SER A 95 -9.72 -13.21 -3.13
C SER A 95 -8.58 -13.79 -2.29
N LYS A 96 -7.83 -14.73 -2.86
CA LYS A 96 -6.62 -15.31 -2.22
C LYS A 96 -5.60 -14.23 -1.86
N GLN A 97 -5.64 -13.06 -2.51
CA GLN A 97 -4.76 -11.92 -2.25
C GLN A 97 -4.81 -11.45 -0.79
N TYR A 98 -6.00 -11.37 -0.18
CA TYR A 98 -6.11 -10.97 1.23
C TYR A 98 -5.51 -12.00 2.17
N ARG A 99 -5.50 -13.28 1.78
CA ARG A 99 -4.86 -14.34 2.57
C ARG A 99 -3.35 -14.30 2.42
N VAL A 100 -2.85 -14.06 1.21
CA VAL A 100 -1.42 -13.83 0.94
C VAL A 100 -0.91 -12.69 1.82
N ALA A 101 -1.63 -11.57 1.91
CA ALA A 101 -1.25 -10.44 2.76
C ALA A 101 -1.51 -10.63 4.26
N GLY A 102 -2.60 -11.32 4.63
CA GLY A 102 -3.05 -11.41 6.02
C GLY A 102 -2.37 -12.50 6.85
N LEU A 103 -2.07 -13.65 6.25
CA LEU A 103 -1.46 -14.78 6.98
C LEU A 103 -0.08 -14.43 7.57
N PRO A 104 0.84 -13.80 6.81
CA PRO A 104 2.13 -13.34 7.34
C PRO A 104 1.99 -12.43 8.56
N VAL A 105 1.01 -11.52 8.55
CA VAL A 105 0.77 -10.58 9.66
C VAL A 105 0.35 -11.28 10.93
N LEU A 106 -0.50 -12.30 10.83
CA LEU A 106 -1.10 -12.98 11.98
C LEU A 106 -0.26 -14.15 12.51
N PHE A 107 0.54 -14.77 11.65
CA PHE A 107 1.25 -16.01 11.92
C PHE A 107 2.75 -15.95 11.63
N GLY A 108 3.25 -14.84 11.07
CA GLY A 108 4.67 -14.60 10.88
C GLY A 108 5.28 -15.60 9.89
N ARG A 109 6.38 -16.22 10.34
CA ARG A 109 7.16 -17.21 9.58
C ARG A 109 6.76 -18.66 9.91
N ASP A 110 5.50 -18.92 10.29
CA ASP A 110 5.02 -20.31 10.42
C ASP A 110 5.22 -21.04 9.08
N TYR A 111 5.83 -22.22 9.11
CA TYR A 111 6.21 -22.94 7.88
C TYR A 111 5.02 -23.20 6.95
N ARG A 112 3.81 -23.36 7.48
CA ARG A 112 2.59 -23.56 6.67
C ARG A 112 2.19 -22.30 5.92
N VAL A 113 2.49 -21.13 6.48
CA VAL A 113 2.34 -19.84 5.79
C VAL A 113 3.38 -19.72 4.69
N LEU A 114 4.65 -20.07 4.98
CA LEU A 114 5.71 -20.04 3.98
C LEU A 114 5.40 -21.00 2.81
N ASP A 115 4.95 -22.22 3.10
CA ASP A 115 4.51 -23.20 2.10
C ASP A 115 3.36 -22.67 1.24
N TYR A 116 2.37 -22.02 1.87
CA TYR A 116 1.27 -21.37 1.16
C TYR A 116 1.76 -20.24 0.25
N LEU A 117 2.65 -19.36 0.72
CA LEU A 117 3.22 -18.28 -0.07
C LEU A 117 4.04 -18.82 -1.25
N ASN A 118 4.85 -19.86 -1.03
CA ASN A 118 5.61 -20.53 -2.08
C ASN A 118 4.69 -21.12 -3.16
N GLU A 119 3.59 -21.74 -2.76
CA GLU A 119 2.60 -22.24 -3.70
C GLU A 119 1.93 -21.10 -4.47
N MET A 120 1.56 -20.01 -3.80
CA MET A 120 0.98 -18.83 -4.46
C MET A 120 1.94 -18.15 -5.41
N LEU A 121 3.23 -18.09 -5.10
CA LEU A 121 4.27 -17.60 -6.00
C LEU A 121 4.39 -18.47 -7.27
N ARG A 122 4.09 -19.77 -7.18
CA ARG A 122 4.20 -20.71 -8.31
C ARG A 122 2.94 -20.81 -9.15
N THR A 123 1.77 -20.87 -8.52
CA THR A 123 0.50 -21.22 -9.19
C THR A 123 -0.56 -20.13 -9.13
N GLY A 124 -0.32 -19.06 -8.38
CA GLY A 124 -1.24 -17.94 -8.28
C GLY A 124 -1.43 -17.20 -9.61
N ASN A 125 -2.51 -16.42 -9.69
CA ASN A 125 -2.61 -15.40 -10.74
C ASN A 125 -1.52 -14.32 -10.52
N ARG A 126 -1.33 -13.43 -11.50
CA ARG A 126 -0.22 -12.46 -11.44
C ARG A 126 -0.22 -11.56 -10.19
N TRP A 127 -1.39 -11.29 -9.59
CA TRP A 127 -1.48 -10.48 -8.37
C TRP A 127 -1.09 -11.29 -7.14
N GLU A 128 -1.54 -12.54 -7.07
CA GLU A 128 -1.19 -13.47 -6.01
C GLU A 128 0.32 -13.76 -6.03
N ARG A 129 0.91 -13.95 -7.21
CA ARG A 129 2.36 -14.12 -7.36
C ARG A 129 3.13 -12.87 -6.97
N ALA A 130 2.67 -11.69 -7.40
CA ALA A 130 3.30 -10.41 -7.05
C ALA A 130 3.28 -10.16 -5.54
N LEU A 131 2.15 -10.41 -4.89
CA LEU A 131 2.03 -10.32 -3.44
C LEU A 131 2.91 -11.36 -2.75
N ALA A 132 2.84 -12.64 -3.16
CA ALA A 132 3.63 -13.70 -2.55
C ALA A 132 5.14 -13.44 -2.62
N ALA A 133 5.65 -12.94 -3.75
CA ALA A 133 7.05 -12.52 -3.90
C ALA A 133 7.41 -11.42 -2.89
N SER A 134 6.52 -10.43 -2.71
CA SER A 134 6.70 -9.34 -1.76
C SER A 134 6.69 -9.81 -0.31
N GLU A 135 5.72 -10.65 0.07
CA GLU A 135 5.61 -11.24 1.41
C GLU A 135 6.82 -12.10 1.76
N LEU A 136 7.26 -12.97 0.83
CA LEU A 136 8.41 -13.83 1.03
C LEU A 136 9.68 -12.99 1.24
N CYS A 137 9.91 -11.99 0.38
CA CYS A 137 10.99 -11.04 0.56
C CYS A 137 10.89 -10.36 1.94
N GLY A 138 9.68 -9.98 2.34
CA GLY A 138 9.42 -9.33 3.61
C GLY A 138 9.74 -10.13 4.84
N LEU A 139 9.27 -11.37 4.86
CA LEU A 139 9.51 -12.33 5.91
C LEU A 139 10.98 -12.76 5.98
N GLY A 140 11.81 -12.46 4.97
CA GLY A 140 13.22 -12.83 4.93
C GLY A 140 13.52 -14.07 4.08
N GLU A 141 12.53 -14.63 3.39
CA GLU A 141 12.65 -15.70 2.38
C GLU A 141 13.18 -15.14 1.05
N VAL A 142 14.33 -14.47 1.11
CA VAL A 142 14.84 -13.66 0.00
C VAL A 142 15.20 -14.51 -1.20
N GLU A 143 15.91 -15.61 -1.03
CA GLU A 143 16.31 -16.46 -2.17
C GLU A 143 15.10 -16.97 -2.97
N THR A 144 14.04 -17.36 -2.27
CA THR A 144 12.80 -17.79 -2.91
C THR A 144 12.11 -16.63 -3.62
N ALA A 145 12.06 -15.45 -3.00
CA ALA A 145 11.50 -14.25 -3.62
C ALA A 145 12.29 -13.81 -4.86
N LEU A 146 13.62 -13.93 -4.87
CA LEU A 146 14.47 -13.57 -6.02
C LEU A 146 14.12 -14.38 -7.29
N GLY A 147 13.56 -15.58 -7.15
CA GLY A 147 13.05 -16.36 -8.28
C GLY A 147 11.95 -15.65 -9.08
N ALA A 148 11.25 -14.68 -8.47
CA ALA A 148 10.22 -13.88 -9.14
C ALA A 148 10.78 -12.91 -10.19
N ALA A 149 12.11 -12.73 -10.27
CA ALA A 149 12.76 -11.88 -11.26
C ALA A 149 12.61 -12.39 -12.70
N GLU A 150 12.28 -13.67 -12.89
CA GLU A 150 12.03 -14.29 -14.20
C GLU A 150 10.54 -14.46 -14.51
N ASP A 151 9.64 -13.97 -13.64
CA ASP A 151 8.21 -14.15 -13.86
C ASP A 151 7.78 -13.50 -15.19
N PRO A 152 6.94 -14.16 -16.00
CA PRO A 152 6.51 -13.62 -17.29
C PRO A 152 5.76 -12.28 -17.15
N GLU A 153 5.08 -12.05 -16.02
CA GLU A 153 4.27 -10.86 -15.76
C GLU A 153 5.11 -9.72 -15.18
N SER A 154 5.08 -8.55 -15.83
CA SER A 154 5.85 -7.39 -15.37
C SER A 154 5.45 -6.92 -13.98
N ARG A 155 4.18 -7.10 -13.59
CA ARG A 155 3.73 -6.79 -12.23
C ARG A 155 4.47 -7.56 -11.15
N VAL A 156 4.77 -8.84 -11.40
CA VAL A 156 5.48 -9.69 -10.43
C VAL A 156 6.93 -9.24 -10.29
N ARG A 157 7.61 -9.00 -11.42
CA ARG A 157 8.99 -8.49 -11.43
C ARG A 157 9.10 -7.11 -10.80
N LYS A 158 8.13 -6.21 -11.07
CA LYS A 158 8.04 -4.88 -10.44
C LYS A 158 7.86 -4.99 -8.92
N SER A 159 6.96 -5.87 -8.46
CA SER A 159 6.73 -6.09 -7.02
C SER A 159 7.98 -6.59 -6.29
N LEU A 160 8.73 -7.53 -6.91
CA LEU A 160 10.02 -7.95 -6.39
C LEU A 160 11.02 -6.78 -6.33
N ALA A 161 11.14 -6.01 -7.41
CA ALA A 161 12.05 -4.86 -7.42
C ALA A 161 11.70 -3.85 -6.31
N ALA A 162 10.41 -3.55 -6.12
CA ALA A 162 9.94 -2.65 -5.07
C ALA A 162 10.24 -3.18 -3.67
N SER A 163 9.99 -4.47 -3.40
CA SER A 163 10.24 -5.07 -2.09
C SER A 163 11.72 -5.05 -1.73
N LEU A 164 12.61 -5.38 -2.67
CA LEU A 164 14.06 -5.33 -2.47
C LEU A 164 14.54 -3.93 -2.06
N GLY A 165 14.04 -2.89 -2.71
CA GLY A 165 14.34 -1.50 -2.35
C GLY A 165 13.81 -1.12 -0.97
N TRP A 166 12.51 -1.40 -0.74
CA TRP A 166 11.82 -1.03 0.50
C TRP A 166 12.49 -1.62 1.74
N TYR A 167 12.88 -2.89 1.69
CA TYR A 167 13.55 -3.55 2.81
C TYR A 167 15.06 -3.34 2.85
N ARG A 168 15.60 -2.59 1.90
CA ARG A 168 17.03 -2.41 1.68
C ARG A 168 17.79 -3.74 1.57
N GLU A 169 17.22 -4.70 0.84
CA GLU A 169 17.74 -6.06 0.72
C GLU A 169 18.90 -6.14 -0.27
N GLN A 170 20.12 -6.07 0.27
CA GLN A 170 21.36 -6.03 -0.51
C GLN A 170 21.61 -7.27 -1.35
N ARG A 171 21.11 -8.45 -0.94
CA ARG A 171 21.23 -9.69 -1.74
C ARG A 171 20.56 -9.57 -3.11
N GLY A 172 19.56 -8.72 -3.24
CA GLY A 172 18.86 -8.47 -4.50
C GLY A 172 19.52 -7.44 -5.43
N ALA A 173 20.67 -6.87 -5.07
CA ALA A 173 21.28 -5.77 -5.83
C ALA A 173 21.62 -6.17 -7.29
N GLU A 174 22.17 -7.37 -7.52
CA GLU A 174 22.47 -7.85 -8.87
C GLU A 174 21.20 -8.11 -9.70
N ILE A 175 20.14 -8.59 -9.05
CA ILE A 175 18.82 -8.74 -9.70
C ILE A 175 18.28 -7.37 -10.12
N LEU A 176 18.35 -6.37 -9.25
CA LEU A 176 17.90 -5.01 -9.58
C LEU A 176 18.71 -4.40 -10.73
N LYS A 177 20.04 -4.58 -10.77
CA LYS A 177 20.88 -4.12 -11.88
C LYS A 177 20.43 -4.72 -13.21
N ARG A 178 20.12 -6.02 -13.24
CA ARG A 178 19.59 -6.69 -14.43
C ARG A 178 18.21 -6.18 -14.83
N LEU A 179 17.34 -5.89 -13.85
CA LEU A 179 16.00 -5.35 -14.10
C LEU A 179 16.01 -3.92 -14.66
N LEU A 180 17.15 -3.21 -14.67
CA LEU A 180 17.27 -1.93 -15.39
C LEU A 180 17.05 -2.08 -16.90
N ASP A 181 17.37 -3.24 -17.46
CA ASP A 181 17.20 -3.57 -18.88
C ASP A 181 15.88 -4.33 -19.15
N ASP A 182 14.94 -4.32 -18.20
CA ASP A 182 13.65 -4.99 -18.37
C ASP A 182 12.84 -4.37 -19.54
N LYS A 183 12.18 -5.24 -20.31
CA LYS A 183 11.30 -4.82 -21.43
C LYS A 183 10.15 -3.92 -20.99
N ASP A 184 9.71 -4.03 -19.74
CA ASP A 184 8.67 -3.20 -19.16
C ASP A 184 9.31 -1.99 -18.44
N ALA A 185 9.02 -0.79 -18.96
CA ALA A 185 9.57 0.46 -18.41
C ALA A 185 9.16 0.70 -16.94
N GLY A 186 8.06 0.11 -16.48
CA GLY A 186 7.64 0.14 -15.07
C GLY A 186 8.56 -0.66 -14.17
N VAL A 187 9.04 -1.81 -14.62
CA VAL A 187 10.01 -2.64 -13.91
C VAL A 187 11.37 -1.94 -13.87
N ALA A 188 11.86 -1.46 -15.01
CA ALA A 188 13.15 -0.77 -15.11
C ALA A 188 13.23 0.47 -14.20
N ARG A 189 12.17 1.29 -14.19
CA ARG A 189 12.07 2.45 -13.29
C ARG A 189 12.07 2.05 -11.82
N GLN A 190 11.28 1.03 -11.46
CA GLN A 190 11.23 0.55 -10.08
C GLN A 190 12.59 0.00 -9.63
N ALA A 191 13.30 -0.70 -10.51
CA ALA A 191 14.64 -1.21 -10.24
C ALA A 191 15.65 -0.09 -9.99
N MET A 192 15.61 0.97 -10.80
CA MET A 192 16.42 2.18 -10.61
C MET A 192 16.15 2.86 -9.26
N GLU A 193 14.87 3.06 -8.92
CA GLU A 193 14.47 3.62 -7.63
C GLU A 193 14.96 2.76 -6.46
N SER A 194 14.80 1.44 -6.56
CA SER A 194 15.23 0.50 -5.52
C SER A 194 16.75 0.47 -5.35
N LEU A 195 17.54 0.55 -6.44
CA LEU A 195 19.00 0.68 -6.35
C LEU A 195 19.43 1.96 -5.65
N SER A 196 18.73 3.08 -5.90
CA SER A 196 18.96 4.32 -5.17
C SER A 196 18.65 4.16 -3.67
N GLN A 197 17.58 3.44 -3.30
CA GLN A 197 17.24 3.15 -1.91
C GLN A 197 18.29 2.27 -1.21
N LEU A 198 18.97 1.39 -1.95
CA LEU A 198 20.08 0.56 -1.45
C LEU A 198 21.37 1.34 -1.22
N GLY A 199 21.48 2.57 -1.72
CA GLY A 199 22.70 3.38 -1.63
C GLY A 199 23.87 2.81 -2.44
N MET A 200 23.59 2.10 -3.53
CA MET A 200 24.63 1.43 -4.33
C MET A 200 25.46 2.46 -5.14
N PRO A 201 26.81 2.43 -5.05
CA PRO A 201 27.67 3.33 -5.80
C PRO A 201 27.54 3.08 -7.30
N GLY A 202 27.35 4.15 -8.08
CA GLY A 202 27.14 4.07 -9.53
C GLY A 202 25.71 3.71 -9.96
N ALA A 203 24.77 3.56 -9.02
CA ALA A 203 23.36 3.75 -9.37
C ALA A 203 23.25 5.15 -9.99
N PRO A 204 22.63 5.31 -11.18
CA PRO A 204 22.41 6.63 -11.71
C PRO A 204 21.76 7.46 -10.61
N GLU A 205 22.36 8.61 -10.27
CA GLU A 205 21.68 9.60 -9.44
C GLU A 205 20.28 9.72 -10.00
N SER A 206 19.29 9.72 -9.11
CA SER A 206 17.89 9.82 -9.47
C SER A 206 17.63 11.14 -10.21
N THR A 207 17.99 11.21 -11.49
CA THR A 207 17.35 12.03 -12.49
C THR A 207 16.03 11.33 -12.81
N ILE A 208 15.16 11.23 -11.79
CA ILE A 208 13.73 11.26 -12.05
C ILE A 208 13.53 12.63 -12.70
N VAL A 209 13.64 12.66 -14.03
CA VAL A 209 12.98 13.71 -14.78
C VAL A 209 11.53 13.58 -14.36
N PRO A 210 10.94 14.58 -13.67
CA PRO A 210 9.55 14.50 -13.30
C PRO A 210 8.80 14.25 -14.59
N VAL A 211 8.23 13.04 -14.75
CA VAL A 211 7.35 12.76 -15.88
C VAL A 211 6.28 13.81 -15.74
N SER A 212 6.23 14.75 -16.69
CA SER A 212 5.28 15.84 -16.63
C SER A 212 3.89 15.21 -16.49
N ALA A 213 3.00 15.84 -15.73
CA ALA A 213 1.66 15.28 -15.55
C ALA A 213 0.93 15.00 -16.88
N GLY A 214 1.33 15.66 -17.97
CA GLY A 214 0.84 15.42 -19.33
C GLY A 214 1.42 14.19 -20.04
N ASP A 215 2.57 13.68 -19.60
CA ASP A 215 3.21 12.49 -20.21
C ASP A 215 2.80 11.18 -19.50
N PHE A 216 2.16 11.29 -18.33
CA PHE A 216 1.68 10.12 -17.58
C PHE A 216 0.49 9.46 -18.28
N GLN A 217 0.62 8.17 -18.54
CA GLN A 217 -0.42 7.37 -19.17
C GLN A 217 -1.40 6.87 -18.10
N TRP A 218 -2.55 7.52 -17.96
CA TRP A 218 -3.60 7.12 -17.01
C TRP A 218 -4.27 5.79 -17.38
N LYS A 219 -4.52 5.56 -18.67
CA LYS A 219 -5.25 4.38 -19.14
C LYS A 219 -4.64 3.05 -18.69
N PRO A 220 -3.32 2.81 -18.84
CA PRO A 220 -2.69 1.60 -18.32
C PRO A 220 -2.86 1.43 -16.82
N LEU A 221 -2.64 2.48 -16.02
CA LEU A 221 -2.81 2.42 -14.56
C LEU A 221 -4.24 2.06 -14.17
N LEU A 222 -5.23 2.75 -14.76
CA LEU A 222 -6.65 2.52 -14.46
C LEU A 222 -7.13 1.15 -14.93
N LYS A 223 -6.58 0.64 -16.05
CA LYS A 223 -6.87 -0.71 -16.55
C LYS A 223 -6.29 -1.76 -15.60
N GLU A 224 -5.04 -1.58 -15.20
CA GLU A 224 -4.34 -2.46 -14.27
C GLU A 224 -5.06 -2.50 -12.91
N LEU A 225 -5.47 -1.34 -12.38
CA LEU A 225 -6.28 -1.24 -11.17
C LEU A 225 -7.65 -1.92 -11.33
N SER A 226 -8.33 -1.72 -12.47
CA SER A 226 -9.61 -2.38 -12.76
C SER A 226 -9.48 -3.90 -12.72
N GLU A 227 -8.44 -4.45 -13.34
CA GLU A 227 -8.16 -5.88 -13.39
C GLU A 227 -7.82 -6.44 -12.01
N PHE A 228 -7.08 -5.70 -11.19
CA PHE A 228 -6.82 -6.07 -9.80
C PHE A 228 -8.12 -6.12 -9.00
N ARG A 229 -8.93 -5.06 -9.03
CA ARG A 229 -10.17 -5.00 -8.24
C ARG A 229 -11.19 -6.06 -8.69
N LEU A 230 -11.30 -6.32 -9.99
CA LEU A 230 -12.20 -7.34 -10.53
C LEU A 230 -11.73 -8.78 -10.29
N SER A 231 -10.47 -8.99 -9.90
CA SER A 231 -10.01 -10.32 -9.48
C SER A 231 -10.56 -10.73 -8.11
N ASP A 232 -11.10 -9.79 -7.32
CA ASP A 232 -11.90 -10.09 -6.14
C ASP A 232 -13.37 -10.27 -6.53
N SER A 233 -13.86 -11.50 -6.44
CA SER A 233 -15.25 -11.84 -6.76
C SER A 233 -16.28 -11.10 -5.90
N ARG A 234 -15.95 -10.66 -4.68
CA ARG A 234 -16.85 -9.81 -3.86
C ARG A 234 -16.98 -8.41 -4.43
N VAL A 235 -15.91 -7.88 -5.02
CA VAL A 235 -15.97 -6.60 -5.70
C VAL A 235 -16.74 -6.77 -7.01
N ALA A 236 -16.39 -7.79 -7.81
CA ALA A 236 -17.04 -8.05 -9.09
C ALA A 236 -18.56 -8.26 -8.96
N SER A 237 -19.03 -8.94 -7.90
CA SER A 237 -20.46 -9.18 -7.67
C SER A 237 -21.27 -7.93 -7.31
N THR A 238 -20.62 -6.87 -6.84
CA THR A 238 -21.27 -5.58 -6.51
C THR A 238 -21.36 -4.63 -7.70
N LEU A 239 -20.74 -4.97 -8.83
CA LEU A 239 -20.59 -4.09 -9.98
C LEU A 239 -21.52 -4.49 -11.14
N PRO A 240 -21.91 -3.53 -12.00
CA PRO A 240 -22.68 -3.84 -13.20
C PRO A 240 -21.95 -4.85 -14.11
N GLU A 241 -22.67 -5.85 -14.61
CA GLU A 241 -22.12 -6.93 -15.45
C GLU A 241 -21.35 -6.39 -16.67
N GLN A 242 -21.80 -5.28 -17.24
CA GLN A 242 -21.13 -4.61 -18.36
C GLN A 242 -19.70 -4.15 -18.00
N LYS A 243 -19.49 -3.58 -16.81
CA LYS A 243 -18.14 -3.13 -16.36
C LYS A 243 -17.24 -4.33 -16.07
N VAL A 244 -17.79 -5.38 -15.46
CA VAL A 244 -17.06 -6.64 -15.20
C VAL A 244 -16.59 -7.26 -16.52
N LYS A 245 -17.49 -7.40 -17.51
CA LYS A 245 -17.17 -7.93 -18.84
C LYS A 245 -16.16 -7.06 -19.60
N ALA A 246 -16.26 -5.74 -19.50
CA ALA A 246 -15.32 -4.82 -20.12
C ALA A 246 -13.94 -4.80 -19.43
N GLY A 247 -13.86 -5.29 -18.19
CA GLY A 247 -12.66 -5.19 -17.36
C GLY A 247 -12.24 -3.73 -17.12
N TRP A 248 -13.20 -2.81 -17.01
CA TRP A 248 -12.96 -1.37 -16.89
C TRP A 248 -13.92 -0.76 -15.89
N LEU A 249 -13.37 -0.13 -14.83
CA LEU A 249 -14.15 0.47 -13.74
C LEU A 249 -14.36 1.98 -13.90
N GLY A 250 -13.68 2.60 -14.85
CA GLY A 250 -13.83 4.02 -15.18
C GLY A 250 -15.14 4.33 -15.92
N GLU A 251 -15.47 5.60 -15.95
CA GLU A 251 -16.46 6.18 -16.86
C GLU A 251 -15.78 6.71 -18.13
N PRO A 252 -16.54 7.05 -19.20
CA PRO A 252 -16.00 7.78 -20.34
C PRO A 252 -15.26 9.04 -19.89
N GLY A 253 -14.19 9.40 -20.60
CA GLY A 253 -13.42 10.61 -20.35
C GLY A 253 -14.27 11.88 -20.40
N ALA A 254 -13.88 12.89 -19.61
CA ALA A 254 -14.54 14.18 -19.61
C ALA A 254 -14.35 14.85 -20.96
N THR A 255 -15.44 15.40 -21.49
CA THR A 255 -15.42 16.18 -22.74
C THR A 255 -14.62 17.47 -22.57
N GLU A 256 -14.16 18.04 -23.69
CA GLU A 256 -13.39 19.29 -23.72
C GLU A 256 -14.11 20.46 -23.02
N ALA A 257 -15.44 20.43 -22.91
CA ALA A 257 -16.23 21.45 -22.23
C ALA A 257 -16.39 21.21 -20.71
N GLN A 258 -16.38 19.96 -20.26
CA GLN A 258 -16.72 19.62 -18.86
C GLN A 258 -15.67 20.10 -17.86
N ILE A 259 -14.38 19.95 -18.17
CA ILE A 259 -13.30 20.42 -17.29
C ILE A 259 -13.34 21.95 -17.14
N PRO A 260 -13.40 22.77 -18.21
CA PRO A 260 -13.56 24.23 -18.08
C PRO A 260 -14.84 24.66 -17.35
N VAL A 261 -15.93 23.89 -17.42
CA VAL A 261 -17.14 24.15 -16.63
C VAL A 261 -16.88 23.90 -15.15
N LEU A 262 -16.25 22.77 -14.79
CA LEU A 262 -15.85 22.48 -13.41
C LEU A 262 -14.92 23.56 -12.86
N GLU A 263 -13.87 23.94 -13.60
CA GLU A 263 -12.91 24.97 -13.18
C GLU A 263 -13.58 26.32 -12.92
N ARG A 264 -14.56 26.71 -13.75
CA ARG A 264 -15.38 27.91 -13.51
C ARG A 264 -16.27 27.77 -12.28
N ARG A 265 -16.86 26.59 -12.05
CA ARG A 265 -17.71 26.33 -10.88
C ARG A 265 -16.92 26.43 -9.58
N ILE A 266 -15.71 25.90 -9.53
CA ILE A 266 -14.85 25.97 -8.34
C ILE A 266 -14.01 27.25 -8.29
N GLY A 267 -13.94 28.03 -9.37
CA GLY A 267 -13.17 29.28 -9.44
C GLY A 267 -11.65 29.09 -9.46
N ARG A 268 -11.15 27.92 -9.86
CA ARG A 268 -9.72 27.56 -9.93
C ARG A 268 -9.47 26.57 -11.06
N ARG A 269 -8.26 26.61 -11.62
CA ARG A 269 -7.79 25.53 -12.51
C ARG A 269 -7.47 24.28 -11.72
N LEU A 270 -7.77 23.11 -12.29
CA LEU A 270 -7.48 21.84 -11.65
C LEU A 270 -5.96 21.55 -11.66
N PRO A 271 -5.46 20.76 -10.69
CA PRO A 271 -4.09 20.28 -10.76
C PRO A 271 -3.92 19.37 -11.98
N PRO A 272 -2.77 19.45 -12.69
CA PRO A 272 -2.60 18.81 -14.00
C PRO A 272 -2.94 17.31 -14.02
N SER A 273 -2.49 16.55 -13.01
CA SER A 273 -2.71 15.11 -12.95
C SER A 273 -4.17 14.73 -12.74
N TYR A 274 -4.93 15.49 -11.95
CA TYR A 274 -6.36 15.25 -11.77
C TYR A 274 -7.16 15.65 -13.00
N GLY A 275 -6.78 16.74 -13.68
CA GLY A 275 -7.38 17.12 -14.96
C GLY A 275 -7.17 16.06 -16.04
N ALA A 276 -5.94 15.53 -16.15
CA ALA A 276 -5.61 14.44 -17.08
C ALA A 276 -6.35 13.13 -16.72
N PHE A 277 -6.51 12.82 -15.43
CA PHE A 277 -7.34 11.71 -14.97
C PHE A 277 -8.79 11.87 -15.43
N LEU A 278 -9.40 13.05 -15.24
CA LEU A 278 -10.78 13.30 -15.65
C LEU A 278 -10.94 13.19 -17.17
N ALA A 279 -9.95 13.64 -17.94
CA ALA A 279 -9.94 13.50 -19.39
C ALA A 279 -9.89 12.02 -19.86
N GLU A 280 -9.20 11.15 -19.12
CA GLU A 280 -9.19 9.70 -19.39
C GLU A 280 -10.47 9.02 -18.85
N SER A 281 -10.93 9.43 -17.68
CA SER A 281 -12.10 8.86 -17.01
C SER A 281 -12.81 9.87 -16.10
N ASN A 282 -14.03 10.26 -16.48
CA ASN A 282 -14.84 11.23 -15.75
C ASN A 282 -15.53 10.61 -14.52
N GLY A 283 -14.74 10.00 -13.64
CA GLY A 283 -15.18 9.21 -12.49
C GLY A 283 -14.72 7.76 -12.58
N PHE A 284 -14.49 7.14 -11.42
CA PHE A 284 -13.92 5.78 -11.35
C PHE A 284 -14.47 5.01 -10.16
N GLN A 285 -14.86 3.76 -10.35
CA GLN A 285 -15.44 2.93 -9.29
C GLN A 285 -14.40 2.05 -8.60
N GLN A 286 -14.60 1.77 -7.31
CA GLN A 286 -13.81 0.82 -6.53
C GLN A 286 -12.31 1.09 -6.53
N GLN A 287 -11.89 2.36 -6.42
CA GLN A 287 -10.48 2.75 -6.40
C GLN A 287 -9.70 1.99 -5.32
N SER A 288 -10.31 1.79 -4.15
CA SER A 288 -9.78 0.97 -3.06
C SER A 288 -10.92 0.35 -2.26
N SER A 289 -10.60 -0.42 -1.22
CA SER A 289 -11.60 -0.98 -0.32
C SER A 289 -12.32 0.08 0.53
N PHE A 290 -11.75 1.28 0.66
CA PHE A 290 -12.33 2.39 1.42
C PHE A 290 -12.97 3.44 0.50
N ILE A 291 -12.44 3.62 -0.72
CA ILE A 291 -12.96 4.60 -1.69
C ILE A 291 -13.71 3.87 -2.81
N GLY A 292 -15.02 3.74 -2.61
CA GLY A 292 -15.92 3.07 -3.58
C GLY A 292 -16.15 3.85 -4.88
N LYS A 293 -15.92 5.17 -4.89
CA LYS A 293 -16.08 6.02 -6.08
C LYS A 293 -15.21 7.28 -6.01
N LEU A 294 -14.45 7.52 -7.07
CA LEU A 294 -13.90 8.83 -7.42
C LEU A 294 -14.92 9.58 -8.28
N TYR A 295 -15.12 10.85 -7.96
CA TYR A 295 -16.11 11.70 -8.60
C TYR A 295 -15.69 12.15 -9.99
N GLY A 296 -16.68 12.23 -10.88
CA GLY A 296 -16.57 12.95 -12.14
C GLY A 296 -16.81 14.45 -11.97
N THR A 297 -16.61 15.19 -13.06
CA THR A 297 -16.71 16.64 -13.15
C THR A 297 -18.00 17.22 -12.56
N ASP A 298 -19.13 16.53 -12.67
CA ASP A 298 -20.42 17.05 -12.17
C ASP A 298 -20.56 16.96 -10.64
N GLU A 299 -19.84 16.03 -10.00
CA GLU A 299 -20.00 15.71 -8.57
C GLU A 299 -18.97 16.40 -7.67
N VAL A 300 -17.82 16.79 -8.22
CA VAL A 300 -16.72 17.41 -7.47
C VAL A 300 -17.13 18.77 -6.89
N ASP A 301 -16.92 18.96 -5.59
CA ASP A 301 -17.20 20.23 -4.91
C ASP A 301 -16.31 20.41 -3.67
N TRP A 302 -16.33 21.60 -3.08
CA TRP A 302 -15.58 21.91 -1.87
C TRP A 302 -16.06 21.05 -0.70
N PHE A 303 -15.11 20.57 0.11
CA PHE A 303 -15.36 19.65 1.20
C PHE A 303 -16.42 20.17 2.18
N HIS A 304 -16.37 21.46 2.53
CA HIS A 304 -17.33 22.07 3.46
C HIS A 304 -18.78 22.08 2.94
N VAL A 305 -19.02 22.01 1.62
CA VAL A 305 -20.38 21.98 1.05
C VAL A 305 -21.09 20.69 1.46
N ARG A 306 -20.35 19.58 1.54
CA ARG A 306 -20.88 18.25 1.89
C ARG A 306 -20.64 17.89 3.36
N ASN A 307 -19.55 18.39 3.95
CA ASN A 307 -19.02 17.94 5.24
C ASN A 307 -18.65 19.10 6.17
N ALA A 308 -19.56 20.07 6.32
CA ALA A 308 -19.36 21.25 7.19
C ALA A 308 -19.01 20.87 8.64
N ASP A 309 -19.67 19.84 9.19
CA ASP A 309 -19.43 19.38 10.56
C ASP A 309 -18.02 18.80 10.73
N TRP A 310 -17.50 18.09 9.75
CA TRP A 310 -16.13 17.56 9.78
C TRP A 310 -15.12 18.69 9.67
N ALA A 311 -15.34 19.63 8.74
CA ALA A 311 -14.49 20.81 8.61
C ALA A 311 -14.45 21.64 9.91
N LYS A 312 -15.56 21.68 10.66
CA LYS A 312 -15.61 22.30 11.99
C LYS A 312 -14.87 21.48 13.04
N ALA A 313 -15.11 20.17 13.10
CA ALA A 313 -14.50 19.28 14.10
C ALA A 313 -12.97 19.23 14.00
N TYR A 314 -12.42 19.29 12.79
CA TYR A 314 -10.99 19.20 12.53
C TYR A 314 -10.31 20.56 12.32
N ARG A 315 -10.99 21.68 12.59
CA ARG A 315 -10.47 23.02 12.28
C ARG A 315 -9.13 23.32 12.94
N ASP A 316 -8.94 22.88 14.17
CA ASP A 316 -7.72 23.20 14.93
C ASP A 316 -6.51 22.41 14.39
N THR A 317 -6.73 21.15 13.99
CA THR A 317 -5.67 20.28 13.43
C THR A 317 -5.44 20.54 11.94
N TYR A 318 -6.51 20.80 11.18
CA TYR A 318 -6.51 21.02 9.73
C TYR A 318 -7.32 22.28 9.36
N PRO A 319 -6.78 23.49 9.56
CA PRO A 319 -7.51 24.74 9.38
C PRO A 319 -8.07 24.96 7.97
N LYS A 320 -7.46 24.34 6.96
CA LYS A 320 -7.84 24.48 5.55
C LYS A 320 -8.63 23.28 5.01
N LEU A 321 -9.01 22.32 5.86
CA LEU A 321 -9.72 21.11 5.43
C LEU A 321 -11.02 21.42 4.69
N GLY A 322 -11.81 22.36 5.21
CA GLY A 322 -13.05 22.82 4.57
C GLY A 322 -12.85 23.41 3.16
N SER A 323 -11.68 23.96 2.88
CA SER A 323 -11.30 24.55 1.59
C SER A 323 -10.63 23.56 0.64
N CYS A 324 -10.52 22.29 1.01
CA CYS A 324 -10.07 21.25 0.10
C CYS A 324 -11.20 20.84 -0.85
N LEU A 325 -10.84 20.43 -2.07
CA LEU A 325 -11.79 19.94 -3.06
C LEU A 325 -12.02 18.45 -2.84
N GLN A 326 -13.26 18.03 -2.58
CA GLN A 326 -13.57 16.62 -2.40
C GLN A 326 -13.80 15.94 -3.74
N ILE A 327 -13.02 14.89 -4.01
CA ILE A 327 -13.01 14.18 -5.30
C ILE A 327 -13.45 12.72 -5.19
N SER A 328 -14.01 12.31 -4.04
CA SER A 328 -14.52 10.95 -3.84
C SER A 328 -15.81 10.92 -3.02
N ALA A 329 -16.56 9.83 -3.19
CA ALA A 329 -17.58 9.45 -2.24
C ALA A 329 -16.96 9.16 -0.87
N ALA A 330 -17.74 9.39 0.19
CA ALA A 330 -17.38 8.95 1.53
C ALA A 330 -17.56 7.43 1.61
N GLY A 331 -16.54 6.72 2.09
CA GLY A 331 -16.59 5.27 2.32
C GLY A 331 -15.77 4.92 3.55
N ASP A 332 -16.38 4.20 4.50
CA ASP A 332 -15.79 3.89 5.82
C ASP A 332 -15.23 5.15 6.53
N SER A 333 -16.03 6.23 6.52
CA SER A 333 -15.65 7.56 7.00
C SER A 333 -14.47 8.22 6.26
N ALA A 334 -13.96 7.64 5.16
CA ALA A 334 -12.83 8.16 4.39
C ALA A 334 -13.23 8.93 3.13
N VAL A 335 -12.43 9.93 2.77
CA VAL A 335 -12.56 10.74 1.56
C VAL A 335 -11.19 11.07 0.97
N VAL A 336 -11.17 11.32 -0.34
CA VAL A 336 -9.99 11.86 -1.04
C VAL A 336 -10.23 13.33 -1.32
N LEU A 337 -9.28 14.18 -0.92
CA LEU A 337 -9.35 15.63 -1.03
C LEU A 337 -8.13 16.16 -1.78
N LEU A 338 -8.32 17.23 -2.57
CA LEU A 338 -7.23 18.01 -3.16
C LEU A 338 -7.10 19.33 -2.40
N ASN A 339 -5.90 19.62 -1.89
CA ASN A 339 -5.61 20.77 -1.05
C ASN A 339 -5.04 21.94 -1.90
N PRO A 340 -5.84 22.95 -2.27
CA PRO A 340 -5.38 24.07 -3.10
C PRO A 340 -4.44 25.03 -2.35
N ALA A 341 -4.19 24.81 -1.07
CA ALA A 341 -3.30 25.66 -0.27
C ALA A 341 -1.84 25.21 -0.30
N VAL A 342 -1.56 24.00 -0.79
CA VAL A 342 -0.23 23.44 -0.95
C VAL A 342 -0.12 23.03 -2.42
N ILE A 343 0.57 23.87 -3.20
CA ILE A 343 0.74 23.71 -4.64
C ILE A 343 2.23 23.54 -4.91
N SER A 344 2.61 22.47 -5.60
CA SER A 344 3.99 22.25 -6.02
C SER A 344 4.37 23.12 -7.22
N THR A 345 5.66 23.15 -7.55
CA THR A 345 6.20 23.99 -8.64
C THR A 345 5.65 23.62 -10.03
N ASP A 346 5.19 22.39 -10.22
CA ASP A 346 4.53 21.89 -11.43
C ASP A 346 3.00 22.08 -11.42
N GLY A 347 2.45 22.76 -10.41
CA GLY A 347 1.03 23.10 -10.32
C GLY A 347 0.14 22.00 -9.75
N GLU A 348 0.72 20.88 -9.30
CA GLU A 348 -0.04 19.84 -8.59
C GLU A 348 -0.50 20.35 -7.22
N TRP A 349 -1.68 19.92 -6.83
CA TRP A 349 -2.19 20.15 -5.48
C TRP A 349 -1.87 18.92 -4.65
N GLU A 350 -1.48 19.16 -3.40
CA GLU A 350 -1.36 18.10 -2.42
C GLU A 350 -2.67 17.32 -2.32
N THR A 351 -2.59 16.00 -2.28
CA THR A 351 -3.74 15.12 -2.14
C THR A 351 -3.78 14.55 -0.73
N TYR A 352 -4.94 14.62 -0.08
CA TYR A 352 -5.19 13.97 1.19
C TYR A 352 -6.05 12.73 0.99
N PHE A 353 -5.56 11.59 1.49
CA PHE A 353 -6.45 10.54 1.95
C PHE A 353 -6.82 10.87 3.39
N PHE A 354 -8.08 11.26 3.62
CA PHE A 354 -8.56 11.71 4.93
C PHE A 354 -9.55 10.72 5.52
N ALA A 355 -9.35 10.31 6.77
CA ALA A 355 -10.46 9.85 7.60
C ALA A 355 -10.18 9.83 9.11
N ASN A 356 -11.23 9.51 9.86
CA ASN A 356 -11.30 9.61 11.32
C ASN A 356 -10.54 8.51 12.09
N TRP A 357 -10.19 7.40 11.44
CA TRP A 357 -9.49 6.25 12.05
C TRP A 357 -7.95 6.27 11.93
N ILE A 358 -7.39 7.34 11.38
CA ILE A 358 -5.97 7.67 11.29
C ILE A 358 -5.83 9.08 11.90
N PRO A 359 -4.63 9.64 12.03
CA PRO A 359 -4.42 11.01 12.52
C PRO A 359 -5.06 12.16 11.69
N GLY A 360 -6.07 11.88 10.85
CA GLY A 360 -6.83 12.82 10.02
C GLY A 360 -6.48 12.68 8.55
N ALA A 361 -5.40 13.30 8.11
CA ALA A 361 -4.98 13.33 6.71
C ALA A 361 -3.64 12.61 6.51
N ARG A 362 -3.57 11.78 5.47
CA ARG A 362 -2.32 11.27 4.91
C ARG A 362 -1.99 12.04 3.62
N PRO A 363 -0.95 12.88 3.61
CA PRO A 363 -0.59 13.69 2.45
C PRO A 363 0.15 12.90 1.38
N TYR A 364 -0.08 13.29 0.14
CA TYR A 364 0.65 12.91 -1.07
C TYR A 364 0.91 14.19 -1.86
N ARG A 365 2.05 14.30 -2.54
CA ARG A 365 2.39 15.52 -3.27
C ARG A 365 1.38 15.87 -4.38
N SER A 366 0.79 14.86 -5.01
CA SER A 366 -0.11 15.00 -6.16
C SER A 366 -1.17 13.91 -6.20
N PHE A 367 -2.21 14.10 -7.02
CA PHE A 367 -3.26 13.09 -7.20
C PHE A 367 -2.72 11.84 -7.90
N ARG A 368 -1.82 12.00 -8.87
CA ARG A 368 -1.11 10.87 -9.48
C ARG A 368 -0.36 10.04 -8.44
N GLU A 369 0.43 10.68 -7.58
CA GLU A 369 1.21 9.96 -6.56
C GLU A 369 0.31 9.23 -5.57
N PHE A 370 -0.84 9.81 -5.23
CA PHE A 370 -1.88 9.12 -4.47
C PHE A 370 -2.37 7.86 -5.20
N MET A 371 -2.74 7.96 -6.47
CA MET A 371 -3.26 6.82 -7.25
C MET A 371 -2.22 5.70 -7.44
N GLU A 372 -0.98 6.05 -7.80
CA GLU A 372 0.12 5.08 -7.93
C GLU A 372 0.47 4.47 -6.56
N GLY A 373 0.57 5.30 -5.52
CA GLY A 373 0.93 4.89 -4.17
C GLY A 373 -0.08 3.95 -3.53
N GLU A 374 -1.37 4.28 -3.60
CA GLU A 374 -2.43 3.40 -3.07
C GLU A 374 -2.50 2.09 -3.85
N PHE A 375 -2.37 2.13 -5.17
CA PHE A 375 -2.44 0.90 -5.96
C PHE A 375 -1.22 -0.01 -5.73
N ASN A 376 0.00 0.54 -5.65
CA ASN A 376 1.19 -0.24 -5.34
C ASN A 376 1.06 -0.87 -3.94
N ARG A 377 0.53 -0.17 -2.93
CA ARG A 377 0.27 -0.74 -1.59
C ARG A 377 -0.71 -1.92 -1.57
N LEU A 378 -1.63 -2.00 -2.54
CA LEU A 378 -2.54 -3.14 -2.67
C LEU A 378 -1.88 -4.38 -3.29
N CYS A 379 -0.76 -4.21 -4.00
CA CYS A 379 -0.10 -5.28 -4.74
C CYS A 379 1.32 -5.62 -4.26
N GLU A 380 1.88 -4.79 -3.40
CA GLU A 380 3.18 -4.96 -2.79
C GLU A 380 3.00 -4.90 -1.28
N TRP A 381 3.72 -5.73 -0.54
CA TRP A 381 3.76 -5.60 0.90
C TRP A 381 4.48 -4.31 1.25
N ARG A 382 3.69 -3.34 1.73
CA ARG A 382 4.15 -2.12 2.38
C ARG A 382 3.26 -1.96 3.60
N ASN A 383 3.52 -2.76 4.63
CA ASN A 383 2.59 -2.86 5.76
C ASN A 383 2.33 -1.51 6.45
N HIS A 384 1.09 -1.41 6.94
CA HIS A 384 0.40 -0.28 7.56
C HIS A 384 0.94 0.18 8.93
#